data_AF-A0A8T1X7M2-F1
#
_entry.id   AF-A0A8T1X7M2-F1
#
_cell.length_a   1.000
_cell.length_b   1.000
_cell.length_c   1.000
_cell.angle_alpha   90.00
_cell.angle_beta   90.00
_cell.angle_gamma   90.00
#
_symmetry.space_group_name_H-M   'P 1'
#
loop_
_entity.id
_entity.type
_entity.pdbx_description
1 polymer ?
#
loop_
_entity_poly.entity_id
_entity_poly.type
_entity_poly.pdbx_seq_one_letter_code
_entity_poly.pdbx_strand_id
1 'polypeptide(L)'
;MLARQLHHLRTAGLRTFIGDTISVPLACNFSGKADPEDWSDFNNVVKELRNISREQGMGGDMPDTKLLKELGYEDLVRAIRKKHGGVVAVAQKMGTRKDEQIVEMHKKVSARAKRRQKRQVKLNQHDFY
;
A
#
# COMPACT_ATOMS: atom_id res chain seq x y z
N MET A 1 -51.18 14.42 -50.75
CA MET A 1 -52.11 14.32 -49.61
C MET A 1 -51.54 13.35 -48.59
N LEU A 2 -51.51 13.80 -47.33
CA LEU A 2 -51.56 13.02 -46.08
C LEU A 2 -50.44 12.04 -45.72
N ALA A 3 -49.55 12.60 -44.89
CA ALA A 3 -48.88 12.04 -43.73
C ALA A 3 -49.38 10.68 -43.20
N ARG A 4 -48.43 9.84 -42.77
CA ARG A 4 -48.55 9.06 -41.53
C ARG A 4 -47.17 8.87 -40.89
N GLN A 5 -46.90 9.84 -40.03
CA GLN A 5 -46.15 9.74 -38.78
C GLN A 5 -46.15 8.32 -38.19
N LEU A 6 -44.97 7.72 -38.01
CA LEU A 6 -44.76 6.61 -37.07
C LEU A 6 -43.71 7.07 -36.04
N HIS A 7 -44.21 7.61 -34.93
CA HIS A 7 -43.46 7.71 -33.68
C HIS A 7 -43.56 6.38 -32.97
N HIS A 8 -42.44 5.66 -32.82
CA HIS A 8 -42.28 4.73 -31.71
C HIS A 8 -40.84 4.77 -31.18
N LEU A 9 -40.69 5.61 -30.14
CA LEU A 9 -40.02 5.33 -28.88
C LEU A 9 -38.66 4.61 -28.92
N ARG A 10 -37.60 5.43 -28.80
CA ARG A 10 -36.67 5.42 -27.66
C ARG A 10 -36.27 4.03 -27.14
N THR A 11 -35.26 3.43 -27.76
CA THR A 11 -34.44 2.42 -27.09
C THR A 11 -33.28 3.13 -26.40
N ALA A 12 -33.33 3.10 -25.07
CA ALA A 12 -32.37 3.68 -24.17
C ALA A 12 -30.97 3.06 -24.41
N GLY A 13 -29.96 3.93 -24.36
CA GLY A 13 -28.56 3.53 -24.49
C GLY A 13 -28.16 2.50 -23.43
N LEU A 14 -27.58 1.40 -23.90
CA LEU A 14 -26.78 0.51 -23.08
C LEU A 14 -25.44 1.20 -22.84
N ARG A 15 -25.44 2.05 -21.80
CA ARG A 15 -24.25 2.65 -21.21
C ARG A 15 -23.48 1.50 -20.58
N THR A 16 -22.40 1.07 -21.23
CA THR A 16 -21.45 0.13 -20.66
C THR A 16 -20.87 0.76 -19.40
N PHE A 17 -21.37 0.34 -18.24
CA PHE A 17 -20.68 0.48 -16.96
C PHE A 17 -19.46 -0.43 -16.99
N ILE A 18 -18.43 -0.02 -17.73
CA ILE A 18 -17.07 -0.43 -17.41
C ILE A 18 -16.84 0.25 -16.07
N GLY A 19 -16.91 -0.57 -15.01
CA GLY A 19 -16.69 -0.14 -13.64
C GLY A 19 -15.45 0.73 -13.64
N ASP A 20 -15.69 2.00 -13.34
CA ASP A 20 -14.69 3.02 -13.17
C ASP A 20 -13.59 2.41 -12.31
N THR A 21 -12.44 2.18 -12.93
CA THR A 21 -11.19 2.11 -12.18
C THR A 21 -11.07 3.47 -11.53
N ILE A 22 -11.63 3.59 -10.33
CA ILE A 22 -11.24 4.67 -9.43
C ILE A 22 -9.82 4.30 -9.01
N SER A 23 -8.88 4.55 -9.92
CA SER A 23 -7.57 5.03 -9.57
C SER A 23 -7.85 6.31 -8.80
N VAL A 24 -8.06 6.17 -7.48
CA VAL A 24 -7.86 7.29 -6.59
C VAL A 24 -6.35 7.32 -6.38
N PRO A 25 -5.60 8.24 -7.00
CA PRO A 25 -4.36 8.67 -6.40
C PRO A 25 -4.78 9.56 -5.23
N LEU A 26 -5.34 8.98 -4.17
CA LEU A 26 -5.36 9.67 -2.90
C LEU A 26 -3.93 9.52 -2.36
N ALA A 27 -3.06 10.39 -2.88
CA ALA A 27 -2.08 11.00 -2.01
C ALA A 27 -2.89 11.60 -0.87
N CYS A 28 -3.05 10.84 0.22
CA CYS A 28 -3.55 11.36 1.48
C CYS A 28 -2.50 12.35 1.94
N ASN A 29 -2.62 13.59 1.47
CA ASN A 29 -2.00 14.74 2.08
C ASN A 29 -2.52 14.83 3.51
N PHE A 30 -1.90 14.11 4.45
CA PHE A 30 -1.91 14.51 5.86
C PHE A 30 -0.91 15.65 6.07
N SER A 31 -1.12 16.73 5.31
CA SER A 31 -0.65 18.07 5.65
C SER A 31 -1.86 18.80 6.21
N GLY A 32 -2.24 18.48 7.45
CA GLY A 32 -3.51 18.95 8.00
C GLY A 32 -3.72 18.65 9.48
N LYS A 33 -2.83 19.16 10.34
CA LYS A 33 -3.05 19.47 11.76
C LYS A 33 -3.28 18.28 12.71
N ALA A 34 -2.17 17.67 13.10
CA ALA A 34 -1.86 17.53 14.52
C ALA A 34 -0.57 18.32 14.75
N ASP A 35 -0.32 18.74 15.97
CA ASP A 35 0.82 19.58 16.42
C ASP A 35 2.19 18.98 15.97
N PRO A 36 3.36 19.58 16.22
CA PRO A 36 4.64 18.89 16.04
C PRO A 36 4.69 17.66 16.96
N GLU A 37 4.03 16.61 16.51
CA GLU A 37 3.58 15.49 17.30
C GLU A 37 4.83 14.66 17.55
N ASP A 38 5.20 14.58 18.82
CA ASP A 38 6.42 13.93 19.23
C ASP A 38 6.36 12.46 18.85
N TRP A 39 6.97 12.10 17.71
CA TRP A 39 7.23 10.71 17.33
C TRP A 39 8.16 10.00 18.34
N SER A 40 8.57 10.71 19.40
CA SER A 40 9.19 10.19 20.62
C SER A 40 8.24 9.32 21.42
N ASP A 41 6.94 9.61 21.40
CA ASP A 41 5.95 8.89 22.20
C ASP A 41 5.43 7.66 21.48
N PHE A 42 5.48 6.53 22.18
CA PHE A 42 5.05 5.24 21.64
C PHE A 42 3.54 5.20 21.37
N ASN A 43 2.73 5.82 22.23
CA ASN A 43 1.27 5.82 22.11
C ASN A 43 0.80 6.50 20.82
N ASN A 44 1.45 7.60 20.45
CA ASN A 44 1.10 8.30 19.22
C ASN A 44 1.47 7.47 17.97
N VAL A 45 2.65 6.86 17.98
CA VAL A 45 3.08 5.93 16.92
C VAL A 45 2.09 4.76 16.76
N VAL A 46 1.64 4.17 17.87
CA VAL A 46 0.67 3.06 17.85
C VAL A 46 -0.69 3.50 17.32
N LYS A 47 -1.16 4.70 17.70
CA LYS A 47 -2.43 5.26 17.22
C LYS A 47 -2.41 5.40 15.70
N GLU A 48 -1.36 6.01 15.15
CA GLU A 48 -1.21 6.18 13.71
C GLU A 48 -1.10 4.85 12.97
N LEU A 49 -0.31 3.90 13.48
CA LEU A 49 -0.24 2.57 12.90
C LEU A 49 -1.59 1.84 12.89
N ARG A 50 -2.44 2.04 13.91
CA ARG A 50 -3.80 1.48 13.94
C ARG A 50 -4.73 2.16 12.93
N ASN A 51 -4.62 3.47 12.76
CA ASN A 51 -5.38 4.21 11.75
C ASN A 51 -5.05 3.70 10.35
N ILE A 52 -3.75 3.63 10.03
CA ILE A 52 -3.27 3.10 8.74
C ILE A 52 -3.73 1.65 8.53
N SER A 53 -3.66 0.80 9.56
CA SER A 53 -4.12 -0.58 9.46
C SER A 53 -5.62 -0.68 9.17
N ARG A 54 -6.43 0.20 9.77
CA ARG A 54 -7.89 0.28 9.48
C ARG A 54 -8.17 0.76 8.07
N GLU A 55 -7.47 1.81 7.61
CA GLU A 55 -7.62 2.35 6.25
C GLU A 55 -7.29 1.32 5.17
N GLN A 56 -6.31 0.46 5.43
CA GLN A 56 -5.85 -0.58 4.51
C GLN A 56 -6.63 -1.90 4.67
N GLY A 57 -7.62 -1.96 5.55
CA GLY A 57 -8.43 -3.17 5.78
C GLY A 57 -7.66 -4.33 6.43
N MET A 58 -6.53 -4.07 7.09
CA MET A 58 -5.67 -5.09 7.71
C MET A 58 -6.10 -5.49 9.13
N GLY A 59 -7.31 -5.11 9.56
CA GLY A 59 -7.90 -5.61 10.81
C GLY A 59 -7.15 -5.23 12.10
N GLY A 60 -6.20 -4.30 12.05
CA GLY A 60 -5.37 -3.93 13.21
C GLY A 60 -4.00 -4.61 13.25
N ASP A 61 -3.63 -5.37 12.22
CA ASP A 61 -2.28 -5.89 12.06
C ASP A 61 -1.26 -4.79 11.75
N MET A 62 0.00 -5.06 12.09
CA MET A 62 1.11 -4.14 11.86
C MET A 62 1.35 -3.97 10.35
N PRO A 63 1.21 -2.74 9.79
CA PRO A 63 1.46 -2.50 8.37
C PRO A 63 2.91 -2.77 7.99
N ASP A 64 3.15 -3.22 6.76
CA ASP A 64 4.52 -3.42 6.27
C ASP A 64 5.25 -2.10 6.04
N THR A 65 6.55 -2.09 6.28
CA THR A 65 7.39 -0.91 6.06
C THR A 65 7.40 -0.43 4.61
N LYS A 66 7.19 -1.33 3.64
CA LYS A 66 7.09 -0.96 2.23
C LYS A 66 5.83 -0.15 1.97
N LEU A 67 4.71 -0.62 2.50
CA LEU A 67 3.42 0.06 2.40
C LEU A 67 3.49 1.45 3.05
N LEU A 68 4.10 1.55 4.24
CA LEU A 68 4.28 2.85 4.90
C LEU A 68 5.10 3.84 4.05
N LYS A 69 6.10 3.35 3.32
CA LYS A 69 6.90 4.19 2.40
C LYS A 69 6.12 4.60 1.16
N GLU A 70 5.36 3.67 0.58
CA GLU A 70 4.48 3.93 -0.57
C GLU A 70 3.39 4.97 -0.24
N LEU A 71 2.89 4.96 1.00
CA LEU A 71 1.92 5.92 1.52
C LEU A 71 2.55 7.25 1.99
N GLY A 72 3.88 7.41 1.94
CA GLY A 72 4.56 8.65 2.32
C GLY A 72 4.89 8.80 3.82
N TYR A 73 4.65 7.78 4.65
CA TYR A 73 4.97 7.77 6.09
C TYR A 73 6.46 7.46 6.37
N GLU A 74 7.38 8.04 5.61
CA GLU A 74 8.84 7.84 5.74
C GLU A 74 9.36 8.28 7.13
N ASP A 75 8.84 9.39 7.66
CA ASP A 75 9.24 9.93 8.95
C ASP A 75 8.80 9.05 10.13
N LEU A 76 7.59 8.49 10.05
CA LEU A 76 7.09 7.50 11.00
C LEU A 76 8.00 6.25 10.99
N VAL A 77 8.36 5.75 9.81
CA VAL A 77 9.29 4.62 9.68
C VAL A 77 10.66 4.96 10.29
N ARG A 78 11.15 6.18 10.09
CA ARG A 78 12.41 6.65 10.68
C ARG A 78 12.32 6.72 12.20
N ALA A 79 11.23 7.24 12.76
CA ALA A 79 11.01 7.32 14.20
C ALA A 79 10.93 5.92 14.84
N ILE A 80 10.18 4.99 14.23
CA ILE A 80 10.10 3.59 14.68
C ILE A 80 11.49 2.96 14.77
N ARG A 81 12.32 3.18 13.75
CA ARG A 81 13.69 2.63 13.69
C ARG A 81 14.64 3.24 14.71
N LYS A 82 14.60 4.56 14.89
CA LYS A 82 15.57 5.29 15.72
C LYS A 82 15.18 5.35 17.20
N LYS A 83 13.90 5.52 17.50
CA LYS A 83 13.40 5.81 18.86
C LYS A 83 12.75 4.60 19.53
N HIS A 84 12.07 3.74 18.76
CA HIS A 84 11.21 2.68 19.31
C HIS A 84 11.79 1.26 19.19
N GLY A 85 13.08 1.13 18.88
CA GLY A 85 13.76 -0.18 18.79
C GLY A 85 13.45 -0.97 17.52
N GLY A 86 12.82 -0.34 16.53
CA GLY A 86 12.54 -0.95 15.24
C GLY A 86 11.18 -1.62 15.13
N VAL A 87 10.87 -2.06 13.91
CA VAL A 87 9.54 -2.54 13.51
C VAL A 87 9.12 -3.80 14.27
N VAL A 88 10.09 -4.67 14.57
CA VAL A 88 9.82 -5.92 15.30
C VAL A 88 9.43 -5.63 16.75
N ALA A 89 10.11 -4.70 17.42
CA ALA A 89 9.80 -4.30 18.79
C ALA A 89 8.40 -3.67 18.88
N VAL A 90 8.04 -2.81 17.93
CA VAL A 90 6.71 -2.20 17.89
C VAL A 90 5.63 -3.25 17.57
N ALA A 91 5.89 -4.21 16.66
CA ALA A 91 4.94 -5.28 16.34
C ALA A 91 4.68 -6.19 17.55
N GLN A 92 5.73 -6.55 18.29
CA GLN A 92 5.61 -7.29 19.55
C GLN A 92 4.76 -6.53 20.57
N LYS A 93 4.98 -5.23 20.75
CA LYS A 93 4.19 -4.39 21.65
C LYS A 93 2.73 -4.23 21.19
N MET A 94 2.47 -4.27 19.88
CA MET A 94 1.12 -4.31 19.33
C MET A 94 0.43 -5.68 19.46
N GLY A 95 1.17 -6.72 19.85
CA GLY A 95 0.65 -8.09 19.91
C GLY A 95 0.56 -8.79 18.55
N THR A 96 1.10 -8.18 17.49
CA THR A 96 1.07 -8.74 16.13
C THR A 96 2.32 -9.59 15.92
N ARG A 97 2.19 -10.91 16.11
CA ARG A 97 3.29 -11.85 15.86
C ARG A 97 3.35 -12.13 14.36
N LYS A 98 4.47 -11.79 13.72
CA LYS A 98 4.75 -12.31 12.37
C LYS A 98 5.20 -13.74 12.53
N ASP A 99 4.51 -14.68 11.89
CA ASP A 99 4.91 -16.08 11.91
C ASP A 99 6.34 -16.21 11.38
N GLU A 100 7.22 -16.81 12.18
CA GLU A 100 8.65 -16.92 11.88
C GLU A 100 8.91 -17.62 10.54
N GLN A 101 8.05 -18.59 10.20
CA GLN A 101 8.07 -19.30 8.91
C GLN A 101 7.82 -18.37 7.73
N ILE A 102 6.88 -17.42 7.86
CA ILE A 102 6.55 -16.45 6.82
C ILE A 102 7.74 -15.50 6.61
N VAL A 103 8.35 -15.02 7.71
CA VAL A 103 9.53 -14.15 7.64
C VAL A 103 10.69 -14.84 6.91
N GLU A 104 10.97 -16.10 7.26
CA GLU A 104 12.06 -16.87 6.66
C GLU A 104 11.82 -17.18 5.17
N MET A 105 10.58 -17.51 4.80
CA MET A 105 10.17 -17.66 3.40
C MET A 105 10.40 -16.35 2.61
N HIS A 106 9.99 -15.20 3.14
CA HIS A 106 10.17 -13.90 2.48
C HIS A 106 11.65 -13.55 2.25
N LYS A 107 12.55 -13.90 3.18
CA LYS A 107 14.00 -13.76 2.97
C LYS A 107 14.47 -14.61 1.79
N LYS A 108 14.05 -15.88 1.73
CA LYS A 108 14.43 -16.81 0.64
C LYS A 108 13.90 -16.34 -0.72
N VAL A 109 12.65 -15.90 -0.80
CA VAL A 109 12.02 -15.39 -2.03
C VAL A 109 12.72 -14.12 -2.53
N SER A 110 12.97 -13.14 -1.64
CA SER A 110 13.67 -11.91 -2.02
C SER A 110 15.12 -12.15 -2.47
N ALA A 111 15.84 -13.07 -1.81
CA ALA A 111 17.17 -13.49 -2.25
C ALA A 111 17.14 -14.15 -3.64
N ARG A 112 16.13 -14.98 -3.93
CA ARG A 112 15.95 -15.60 -5.25
C ARG A 112 15.64 -14.54 -6.32
N ALA A 113 14.79 -13.55 -6.03
CA ALA A 113 14.47 -12.46 -6.94
C ALA A 113 15.73 -11.65 -7.32
N LYS A 114 16.56 -11.26 -6.34
CA LYS A 114 17.84 -10.57 -6.58
C LYS A 114 18.77 -11.37 -7.49
N ARG A 115 18.89 -12.68 -7.27
CA ARG A 115 19.70 -13.58 -8.12
C ARG A 115 19.18 -13.63 -9.56
N ARG A 116 17.86 -13.72 -9.75
CA ARG A 116 17.22 -13.70 -11.08
C ARG A 116 17.50 -12.38 -11.80
N GLN A 117 17.33 -11.25 -11.11
CA GLN A 117 17.62 -9.93 -11.67
C GLN A 117 19.09 -9.82 -12.10
N LYS A 118 20.04 -10.26 -11.27
CA LYS A 118 21.46 -10.28 -11.62
C LYS A 118 21.74 -11.16 -12.86
N ARG A 119 21.06 -12.30 -12.98
CA ARG A 119 21.17 -13.15 -14.17
C ARG A 119 20.61 -12.47 -15.42
N GLN A 120 19.44 -11.84 -15.32
CA GLN A 120 18.84 -11.10 -16.42
C GLN A 120 19.76 -9.98 -16.91
N VAL A 121 20.33 -9.21 -15.97
CA VAL A 121 21.31 -8.16 -16.29
C VAL A 121 22.52 -8.73 -17.03
N LYS A 122 23.05 -9.87 -16.59
CA LYS A 122 24.16 -10.54 -17.29
C LYS A 122 23.80 -11.01 -18.70
N LEU A 123 22.58 -11.53 -18.88
CA LEU A 123 22.10 -11.97 -20.19
C LEU A 123 21.96 -10.78 -21.14
N ASN A 124 21.28 -9.71 -20.71
CA ASN A 124 21.14 -8.47 -21.48
C ASN A 124 22.50 -7.81 -21.77
N GLN A 125 23.47 -7.90 -20.85
CA GLN A 125 24.84 -7.41 -21.10
C GLN A 125 25.59 -8.24 -22.13
N HIS A 126 25.22 -9.50 -22.30
CA HIS A 126 25.79 -10.45 -23.23
C HIS A 126 24.86 -10.65 -24.44
N ASP A 127 24.07 -9.63 -24.79
CA ASP A 127 23.30 -9.59 -26.02
C ASP A 127 24.27 -9.80 -27.19
N PHE A 128 24.25 -11.05 -27.66
CA PHE A 128 25.01 -11.57 -28.78
C PHE A 128 24.47 -10.87 -30.02
N TYR A 129 25.20 -9.87 -30.52
CA TYR A 129 24.98 -9.27 -31.82
C TYR A 129 25.28 -10.25 -32.95
#